data_AF-A0A7W9PQ38-F1
#
_entry.id   AF-A0A7W9PQ38-F1
#
_cell.length_a   1.000
_cell.length_b   1.000
_cell.length_c   1.000
_cell.angle_alpha   90.00
_cell.angle_beta   90.00
_cell.angle_gamma   90.00
#
_symmetry.space_group_name_H-M   'P 1'
#
loop_
_entity.id
_entity.type
_entity.pdbx_description
1 polymer ?
#
loop_
_entity_poly.entity_id
_entity_poly.type
_entity_poly.pdbx_seq_one_letter_code
_entity_poly.pdbx_strand_id
1 'polypeptide(L)'
;MARAPQPRRITLGGHEAVALTPQEYEQLVASRRQIGGQSARVRVLSQQAKRTAQLLYELETLIETRGDACQDPAHVPSTTCPGPEATPGHADTVCLRCAVAALLRRHRDAAT
;
A
#
# COMPACT_ATOMS: atom_id res chain seq x y z
N MET A 1 28.05 5.11 -23.54
CA MET A 1 26.74 4.96 -24.22
C MET A 1 26.59 3.51 -24.65
N ALA A 2 25.61 2.77 -24.10
CA ALA A 2 25.39 1.38 -24.49
C ALA A 2 24.73 1.34 -25.87
N ARG A 3 25.42 0.79 -26.87
CA ARG A 3 24.88 0.61 -28.22
C ARG A 3 23.71 -0.36 -28.14
N ALA A 4 22.55 0.03 -28.69
CA ALA A 4 21.41 -0.88 -28.76
C ALA A 4 21.82 -2.16 -29.53
N PRO A 5 21.54 -3.36 -29.00
CA PRO A 5 21.90 -4.60 -29.68
C PRO A 5 21.19 -4.66 -31.04
N GLN A 6 21.93 -4.93 -32.11
CA GLN A 6 21.35 -5.15 -33.43
C GLN A 6 20.85 -6.59 -33.52
N PRO A 7 19.52 -6.84 -33.59
CA PRO A 7 18.99 -8.19 -33.58
C PRO A 7 19.30 -8.91 -34.89
N ARG A 8 19.85 -10.13 -34.79
CA ARG A 8 20.08 -11.01 -35.94
C ARG A 8 18.78 -11.73 -36.29
N ARG A 9 18.05 -11.22 -37.28
CA ARG A 9 16.77 -11.78 -37.72
C ARG A 9 17.00 -12.97 -38.66
N ILE A 10 16.22 -14.03 -38.46
CA ILE A 10 16.16 -15.23 -39.29
C ILE A 10 14.70 -15.61 -39.53
N THR A 11 14.43 -16.44 -40.54
CA THR A 11 13.09 -16.98 -40.78
C THR A 11 13.10 -18.48 -40.50
N LEU A 12 12.30 -18.93 -39.53
CA LEU A 12 12.14 -20.33 -39.15
C LEU A 12 10.71 -20.76 -39.44
N GLY A 13 10.53 -21.70 -40.38
CA GLY A 13 9.20 -22.19 -40.76
C GLY A 13 8.22 -21.09 -41.18
N GLY A 14 8.71 -20.07 -41.90
CA GLY A 14 7.90 -18.92 -42.34
C GLY A 14 7.68 -17.83 -41.28
N HIS A 15 8.17 -18.00 -40.05
CA HIS A 15 8.04 -17.03 -38.96
C HIS A 15 9.36 -16.29 -38.73
N GLU A 16 9.29 -14.97 -38.52
CA GLU A 16 10.46 -14.17 -38.16
C GLU A 16 10.90 -14.49 -36.73
N ALA A 17 12.18 -14.77 -36.55
CA ALA A 17 12.80 -15.07 -35.27
C ALA A 17 14.14 -14.34 -35.11
N VAL A 18 14.61 -14.19 -33.88
CA VAL A 18 15.94 -13.61 -33.59
C VAL A 18 16.88 -14.71 -33.12
N ALA A 19 18.00 -14.86 -33.81
CA ALA A 19 19.05 -15.80 -33.43
C ALA A 19 19.93 -15.18 -32.34
N LEU A 20 20.02 -15.87 -31.20
CA LEU A 20 20.93 -15.54 -30.11
C LEU A 20 22.01 -16.61 -30.02
N THR A 21 23.24 -16.20 -29.74
CA THR A 21 24.27 -17.11 -29.27
C THR A 21 23.90 -17.65 -27.87
N PRO A 22 24.44 -18.81 -27.45
CA PRO A 22 24.19 -19.34 -26.11
C PRO A 22 24.48 -18.33 -25.00
N GLN A 23 25.57 -17.56 -25.14
CA GLN A 23 25.94 -16.52 -24.18
C GLN A 23 24.92 -15.37 -24.11
N GLU A 24 24.42 -14.91 -25.26
CA GLU A 24 23.38 -13.87 -25.31
C GLU A 24 22.05 -14.38 -24.72
N TYR A 25 21.72 -15.65 -24.94
CA TYR A 25 20.55 -16.28 -24.35
C TYR A 25 20.64 -16.36 -22.82
N GLU A 26 21.79 -16.80 -22.28
CA GLU A 26 22.02 -16.82 -20.83
C GLU A 26 21.93 -15.42 -20.20
N GLN A 27 22.54 -14.42 -20.84
CA GLN A 27 22.44 -13.02 -20.42
C GLN A 27 21.00 -12.52 -20.45
N LEU A 28 20.22 -12.87 -21.49
CA LEU A 28 18.81 -12.50 -21.58
C LEU A 28 17.99 -13.16 -20.47
N VAL A 29 18.22 -14.44 -20.16
CA VAL A 29 17.55 -15.15 -19.07
C VAL A 29 17.91 -14.53 -17.72
N ALA A 30 19.18 -14.22 -17.47
CA ALA A 30 19.63 -13.56 -16.25
C ALA A 30 19.00 -12.17 -16.09
N SER A 31 19.01 -11.36 -17.16
CA SER A 31 18.37 -10.04 -17.21
C SER A 31 16.86 -10.14 -16.94
N ARG A 32 16.16 -11.09 -17.57
CA ARG A 32 14.73 -11.32 -17.34
C ARG A 32 14.44 -11.68 -15.89
N ARG A 33 15.29 -12.51 -15.25
CA ARG A 33 15.17 -12.86 -13.83
C ARG A 33 15.39 -11.65 -12.93
N GLN A 34 16.41 -10.84 -13.22
CA GLN A 34 16.68 -9.61 -12.48
C GLN A 34 15.53 -8.63 -12.58
N ILE A 35 15.05 -8.34 -13.79
CA ILE A 35 13.91 -7.46 -14.03
C ILE A 35 12.67 -8.01 -13.33
N GLY A 36 12.38 -9.31 -13.47
CA GLY A 36 11.26 -9.96 -12.78
C GLY A 36 11.31 -9.81 -11.26
N GLY A 37 12.50 -9.98 -10.66
CA GLY A 37 12.71 -9.76 -9.23
C GLY A 37 12.54 -8.30 -8.81
N GLN A 38 13.05 -7.35 -9.61
CA GLN A 38 12.88 -5.93 -9.34
C GLN A 38 11.42 -5.49 -9.48
N SER A 39 10.72 -5.94 -10.51
CA SER A 39 9.29 -5.66 -10.69
C SER A 39 8.45 -6.22 -9.54
N ALA A 40 8.78 -7.41 -9.03
CA ALA A 40 8.11 -7.97 -7.86
C ALA A 40 8.32 -7.10 -6.62
N ARG A 41 9.55 -6.62 -6.37
CA ARG A 41 9.85 -5.71 -5.25
C ARG A 41 9.11 -4.38 -5.38
N VAL A 42 9.13 -3.76 -6.56
CA VAL A 42 8.41 -2.51 -6.83
C VAL A 42 6.91 -2.69 -6.62
N ARG A 43 6.34 -3.84 -7.02
CA ARG A 43 4.93 -4.14 -6.80
C ARG A 43 4.58 -4.19 -5.31
N VAL A 44 5.39 -4.88 -4.50
CA VAL A 44 5.19 -4.95 -3.04
C VAL A 44 5.30 -3.57 -2.41
N LEU A 45 6.33 -2.80 -2.76
CA LEU A 45 6.50 -1.43 -2.26
C LEU A 45 5.34 -0.52 -2.65
N SER A 46 4.84 -0.64 -3.88
CA SER A 46 3.68 0.13 -4.35
C SER A 46 2.40 -0.23 -3.59
N GLN A 47 2.20 -1.51 -3.26
CA GLN A 47 1.07 -1.96 -2.44
C GLN A 47 1.18 -1.41 -1.01
N GLN A 48 2.38 -1.46 -0.41
CA GLN A 48 2.63 -0.89 0.91
C GLN A 48 2.39 0.63 0.91
N ALA A 49 2.89 1.36 -0.07
CA ALA A 49 2.70 2.80 -0.20
C ALA A 49 1.20 3.17 -0.30
N LYS A 50 0.43 2.44 -1.13
CA LYS A 50 -1.03 2.63 -1.23
C LYS A 50 -1.74 2.38 0.09
N ARG A 51 -1.35 1.32 0.81
CA ARG A 51 -1.92 1.02 2.14
C ARG A 51 -1.62 2.12 3.15
N THR A 52 -0.40 2.64 3.16
CA THR A 52 -0.02 3.77 4.03
C THR A 52 -0.79 5.04 3.69
N ALA A 53 -0.95 5.36 2.41
CA ALA A 53 -1.74 6.52 1.97
C ALA A 53 -3.20 6.41 2.42
N GLN A 54 -3.81 5.22 2.30
CA GLN A 54 -5.17 4.97 2.77
C GLN A 54 -5.30 5.18 4.28
N LEU A 55 -4.33 4.70 5.07
CA LEU A 55 -4.32 4.89 6.52
C LEU A 55 -4.25 6.38 6.91
N LEU A 56 -3.42 7.16 6.22
CA LEU A 56 -3.32 8.60 6.46
C LEU A 56 -4.63 9.32 6.14
N TYR A 57 -5.26 8.97 5.02
CA TYR A 57 -6.55 9.53 4.64
C TYR A 57 -7.67 9.21 5.64
N GLU A 58 -7.71 7.96 6.14
CA GLU A 58 -8.68 7.56 7.17
C GLU A 58 -8.43 8.27 8.50
N LEU A 59 -7.17 8.52 8.87
CA LEU A 59 -6.82 9.30 10.06
C LEU A 59 -7.21 10.78 9.90
N GLU A 60 -6.94 11.38 8.75
CA GLU A 60 -7.34 12.76 8.43
C GLU A 60 -8.86 12.90 8.52
N THR A 61 -9.61 12.00 7.88
CA THR A 61 -11.07 11.95 7.94
C THR A 61 -11.58 11.81 9.39
N LEU A 62 -10.94 10.97 10.21
CA LEU A 62 -11.32 10.83 11.62
C LEU A 62 -11.07 12.10 12.44
N ILE A 63 -10.01 12.84 12.14
CA ILE A 63 -9.70 14.11 12.82
C ILE A 63 -10.73 15.18 12.39
N GLU A 64 -11.04 15.28 11.09
CA GLU A 64 -12.02 16.22 10.55
C GLU A 64 -13.43 15.94 11.09
N THR A 65 -13.91 14.70 10.99
CA THR A 65 -15.25 14.31 11.47
C THR A 65 -15.43 14.43 12.98
N ARG A 66 -14.36 14.32 13.76
CA ARG A 66 -14.38 14.55 15.22
C ARG A 66 -14.64 16.02 15.56
N GLY A 67 -14.14 16.95 14.75
CA GLY A 67 -14.41 18.38 14.91
C GLY A 67 -15.91 18.70 14.92
N ASP A 68 -16.69 17.90 14.20
CA ASP A 68 -18.15 18.04 14.07
C ASP A 68 -18.91 17.14 15.07
N ALA A 69 -18.50 15.89 15.26
CA ALA A 69 -19.26 14.90 16.04
C ALA A 69 -19.18 15.07 17.57
N CYS A 70 -18.19 15.79 18.10
CA CYS A 70 -18.13 16.11 19.54
C CYS A 70 -19.13 17.17 19.99
N GLN A 71 -19.74 17.88 19.04
CA GLN A 71 -20.70 18.94 19.33
C GLN A 71 -22.11 18.39 19.62
N ASP A 72 -22.35 17.11 19.32
CA ASP A 72 -23.64 16.46 19.49
C ASP A 72 -23.57 15.33 20.56
N PRO A 73 -24.19 15.47 21.74
CA PRO A 73 -24.08 14.50 22.83
C PRO A 73 -24.84 13.18 22.59
N ALA A 74 -25.30 12.90 21.37
CA ALA A 74 -26.28 11.84 21.09
C ALA A 74 -25.80 10.70 20.17
N HIS A 75 -24.50 10.53 19.92
CA HIS A 75 -24.03 9.40 19.08
C HIS A 75 -23.16 8.38 19.83
N VAL A 76 -23.79 7.24 20.11
CA VAL A 76 -23.19 5.97 20.54
C VAL A 76 -23.14 5.05 19.33
N PRO A 77 -21.99 4.43 19.04
CA PRO A 77 -21.98 2.97 19.09
C PRO A 77 -20.84 2.49 19.99
N SER A 78 -21.24 1.93 21.12
CA SER A 78 -20.39 1.34 22.14
C SER A 78 -19.65 0.12 21.62
N THR A 79 -18.36 0.04 21.96
CA THR A 79 -17.88 -1.16 22.66
C THR A 79 -16.83 -0.75 23.70
N THR A 80 -17.35 -0.02 24.69
CA THR A 80 -16.86 0.12 26.07
C THR A 80 -15.54 0.90 26.30
N CYS A 81 -15.68 2.22 26.45
CA CYS A 81 -14.75 3.08 27.22
C CYS A 81 -15.58 3.69 28.40
N PRO A 82 -15.37 3.34 29.69
CA PRO A 82 -16.04 4.00 30.81
C PRO A 82 -15.13 5.03 31.53
N GLY A 83 -15.73 6.16 31.96
CA GLY A 83 -15.10 7.32 32.63
C GLY A 83 -14.73 7.12 34.12
N PRO A 84 -14.34 8.18 34.88
CA PRO A 84 -15.14 9.40 35.08
C PRO A 84 -14.37 10.74 35.12
N GLU A 85 -15.12 11.85 35.08
CA GLU A 85 -14.73 13.27 35.27
C GLU A 85 -14.10 13.99 34.07
N ALA A 86 -14.89 14.18 33.00
CA ALA A 86 -14.45 14.98 31.85
C ALA A 86 -14.85 16.46 32.01
N THR A 87 -13.85 17.30 32.25
CA THR A 87 -13.83 18.68 31.76
C THR A 87 -14.02 18.67 30.23
N PRO A 88 -14.68 19.68 29.64
CA PRO A 88 -15.14 19.64 28.24
C PRO A 88 -14.03 19.38 27.19
N GLY A 89 -12.76 19.68 27.48
CA GLY A 89 -11.64 19.33 26.59
C GLY A 89 -11.09 17.91 26.72
N HIS A 90 -11.37 17.19 27.81
CA HIS A 90 -10.82 15.85 28.06
C HIS A 90 -11.64 14.77 27.34
N ALA A 91 -12.97 14.92 27.28
CA ALA A 91 -13.87 14.02 26.56
C ALA A 91 -13.55 13.92 25.06
N ASP A 92 -13.18 15.04 24.44
CA ASP A 92 -12.83 15.12 23.03
C ASP A 92 -11.61 14.27 22.69
N THR A 93 -10.55 14.40 23.49
CA THR A 93 -9.33 13.61 23.34
C THR A 93 -9.56 12.12 23.63
N VAL A 94 -10.44 11.78 24.58
CA VAL A 94 -10.73 10.38 24.94
C VAL A 94 -11.42 9.64 23.81
N CYS A 95 -12.43 10.22 23.15
CA CYS A 95 -13.09 9.52 22.06
C CYS A 95 -12.33 9.60 20.71
N LEU A 96 -11.43 10.58 20.50
CA LEU A 96 -10.44 10.48 19.41
C LEU A 96 -9.51 9.28 19.64
N ARG A 97 -9.03 9.08 20.87
CA ARG A 97 -8.20 7.91 21.22
C ARG A 97 -8.95 6.59 21.02
N CYS A 98 -10.22 6.49 21.42
CA CYS A 98 -11.02 5.27 21.21
C CYS A 98 -11.26 5.02 19.69
N ALA A 99 -11.46 6.06 18.87
CA ALA A 99 -11.61 5.94 17.41
C ALA A 99 -10.32 5.50 16.71
N VAL A 100 -9.18 6.12 17.06
CA VAL A 100 -7.85 5.72 16.55
C VAL A 100 -7.55 4.27 16.95
N ALA A 101 -7.84 3.87 18.19
CA ALA A 101 -7.66 2.48 18.63
C ALA A 101 -8.53 1.49 17.84
N ALA A 102 -9.76 1.85 17.48
CA ALA A 102 -10.62 1.02 16.63
C ALA A 102 -10.08 0.90 15.19
N LEU A 103 -9.56 2.00 14.63
CA LEU A 103 -8.93 2.01 13.31
C LEU A 103 -7.71 1.09 13.27
N LEU A 104 -6.83 1.18 14.29
CA LEU A 104 -5.62 0.35 14.40
C LEU A 104 -5.95 -1.14 14.48
N ARG A 105 -7.00 -1.53 15.22
CA ARG A 105 -7.46 -2.92 15.29
C ARG A 105 -7.91 -3.43 13.93
N ARG A 106 -8.79 -2.69 13.25
CA ARG A 106 -9.32 -3.06 11.92
C ARG A 106 -8.19 -3.33 10.90
N HIS A 107 -7.17 -2.49 10.88
CA HIS A 107 -6.05 -2.66 9.95
C HIS A 107 -5.05 -3.74 10.34
N ARG A 108 -4.94 -4.06 11.63
CA ARG A 108 -4.14 -5.18 12.12
C ARG A 108 -4.77 -6.52 11.72
N ASP A 109 -6.09 -6.65 11.83
CA ASP A 109 -6.82 -7.87 11.49
C ASP A 109 -6.93 -8.08 9.97
N ALA A 110 -6.92 -7.00 9.18
CA ALA A 110 -6.87 -7.08 7.72
C ALA A 110 -5.44 -7.32 7.15
N ALA A 111 -4.41 -7.36 8.01
CA ALA A 111 -3.03 -7.64 7.61
C ALA A 111 -2.63 -9.12 7.70
N THR A 112 -3.46 -9.94 8.35
CA THR A 112 -3.32 -11.40 8.50
C THR A 112 -4.15 -12.14 7.47
#